data_AF-A0A432U9Y2-F1
#
_entry.id   AF-A0A432U9Y2-F1
#
_cell.length_a   1.000
_cell.length_b   1.000
_cell.length_c   1.000
_cell.angle_alpha   90.00
_cell.angle_beta   90.00
_cell.angle_gamma   90.00
#
_symmetry.space_group_name_H-M   'P 1'
#
loop_
_entity.id
_entity.type
_entity.pdbx_description
1 polymer ?
#
loop_
_entity_poly.entity_id
_entity_poly.type
_entity_poly.pdbx_seq_one_letter_code
_entity_poly.pdbx_strand_id
1 'polypeptide(L)'
;MEFQNSQLFKLLDYPRGDIERGRFLFERLMREGVTDISFVSKGYRGVVFKGKLGKVPVAVKVPRSDSGKDFVEKECEVLNLLQGRLGSKNPAPKVYKCGEDFLVMEWIEGIPFERALREFGSKVILKALESVYLLDRAGVEHSEIKGEKHLLFDGDRF
;
A
#
# COMPACT_ATOMS: atom_id res chain seq x y z
N MET A 1 5.54 -26.37 7.90
CA MET A 1 4.36 -25.48 8.05
C MET A 1 4.53 -24.48 9.20
N GLU A 2 4.93 -24.91 10.41
CA GLU A 2 5.12 -23.98 11.56
C GLU A 2 6.22 -22.91 11.38
N PHE A 3 7.32 -23.25 10.72
CA PHE A 3 8.43 -22.32 10.48
C PHE A 3 8.07 -21.13 9.57
N GLN A 4 7.23 -21.36 8.54
CA GLN A 4 6.80 -20.29 7.64
C GLN A 4 5.86 -19.30 8.34
N ASN A 5 5.00 -19.81 9.24
CA ASN A 5 4.10 -18.97 10.02
C ASN A 5 4.85 -18.12 11.06
N SER A 6 5.92 -18.65 11.68
CA SER A 6 6.68 -17.89 12.67
C SER A 6 7.38 -16.67 12.07
N GLN A 7 7.91 -16.79 10.86
CA GLN A 7 8.56 -15.66 10.17
C GLN A 7 7.55 -14.61 9.72
N LEU A 8 6.37 -15.03 9.23
CA LEU A 8 5.30 -14.11 8.88
C LEU A 8 4.84 -13.29 10.10
N PHE A 9 4.63 -13.93 11.25
CA PHE A 9 4.21 -13.24 12.47
C PHE A 9 5.27 -12.24 12.94
N LYS A 10 6.55 -12.59 12.87
CA LYS A 10 7.64 -11.64 13.16
C LYS A 10 7.64 -10.43 12.22
N LEU A 11 7.26 -10.63 10.95
CA LEU A 11 7.18 -9.53 9.98
C LEU A 11 5.97 -8.64 10.21
N LEU A 12 4.85 -9.19 10.67
CA LEU A 12 3.65 -8.43 11.01
C LEU A 12 3.88 -7.51 12.22
N ASP A 13 4.73 -7.89 13.16
CA ASP A 13 5.15 -7.02 14.29
C ASP A 13 6.57 -6.44 14.11
N TYR A 14 7.00 -6.20 12.88
CA TYR A 14 8.34 -5.68 12.61
C TYR A 14 8.51 -4.22 13.12
N PRO A 15 9.66 -3.81 13.70
CA PRO A 15 10.88 -4.61 13.87
C PRO A 15 10.97 -5.44 15.14
N ARG A 16 10.06 -5.26 16.11
CA ARG A 16 10.12 -5.97 17.39
C ARG A 16 10.04 -7.48 17.21
N GLY A 17 9.19 -7.94 16.29
CA GLY A 17 9.04 -9.34 15.94
C GLY A 17 8.37 -10.17 17.03
N ASP A 18 7.46 -9.56 17.80
CA ASP A 18 6.64 -10.28 18.78
C ASP A 18 5.67 -11.22 18.05
N ILE A 19 5.82 -12.52 18.30
CA ILE A 19 5.04 -13.57 17.62
C ILE A 19 3.57 -13.54 18.05
N GLU A 20 3.28 -13.22 19.32
CA GLU A 20 1.90 -13.19 19.81
C GLU A 20 1.14 -12.02 19.20
N ARG A 21 1.77 -10.84 19.17
CA ARG A 21 1.21 -9.66 18.51
C ARG A 21 1.08 -9.86 17.01
N GLY A 22 2.09 -10.45 16.36
CA GLY A 22 2.04 -10.79 14.95
C GLY A 22 0.92 -11.78 14.61
N ARG A 23 0.70 -12.79 15.47
CA ARG A 23 -0.43 -13.72 15.34
C ARG A 23 -1.77 -13.02 15.51
N PHE A 24 -1.90 -12.15 16.51
CA PHE A 24 -3.12 -11.36 16.71
C PHE A 24 -3.46 -10.51 15.47
N LEU A 25 -2.47 -9.82 14.88
CA LEU A 25 -2.65 -9.07 13.64
C LEU A 25 -3.06 -9.97 12.47
N PHE A 26 -2.43 -11.13 12.32
CA PHE A 26 -2.80 -12.12 11.31
C PHE A 26 -4.25 -12.57 11.44
N GLU A 27 -4.70 -12.90 12.66
CA GLU A 27 -6.07 -13.29 12.93
C GLU A 27 -7.08 -12.17 12.63
N ARG A 28 -6.72 -10.91 12.93
CA ARG A 28 -7.56 -9.75 12.54
C ARG A 28 -7.70 -9.65 11.02
N LEU A 29 -6.60 -9.75 10.27
CA LEU A 29 -6.61 -9.71 8.81
C LEU A 29 -7.47 -10.85 8.23
N MET A 30 -7.37 -12.05 8.79
CA MET A 30 -8.20 -13.20 8.39
C MET A 30 -9.69 -12.96 8.67
N ARG A 31 -10.05 -12.33 9.81
CA ARG A 31 -11.45 -11.94 10.12
C ARG A 31 -12.01 -10.91 9.16
N GLU A 32 -11.15 -10.02 8.64
CA GLU A 32 -11.51 -9.08 7.57
C GLU A 32 -11.56 -9.74 6.17
N GLY A 33 -11.30 -11.05 6.08
CA GLY A 33 -11.38 -11.83 4.84
C GLY A 33 -10.10 -11.84 4.01
N VAL A 34 -8.97 -11.35 4.55
CA VAL A 34 -7.69 -11.36 3.86
C VAL A 34 -7.02 -12.72 4.00
N THR A 35 -6.70 -13.38 2.89
CA THR A 35 -6.01 -14.68 2.83
C THR A 35 -4.72 -14.61 2.02
N ASP A 36 -3.98 -15.72 1.94
CA ASP A 36 -2.75 -15.87 1.15
C ASP A 36 -1.70 -14.78 1.41
N ILE A 37 -1.56 -14.36 2.67
CA ILE A 37 -0.68 -13.26 3.07
C ILE A 37 0.78 -13.68 2.89
N SER A 38 1.52 -12.88 2.13
CA SER A 38 2.94 -13.09 1.81
C SER A 38 3.70 -11.77 1.88
N PHE A 39 4.93 -11.81 2.36
CA PHE A 39 5.78 -10.63 2.50
C PHE A 39 6.17 -10.05 1.12
N VAL A 40 6.15 -8.72 1.01
CA VAL A 40 6.61 -8.00 -0.19
C VAL A 40 7.82 -7.13 0.13
N SER A 41 7.67 -6.18 1.05
CA SER A 41 8.73 -5.20 1.31
C SER A 41 8.63 -4.59 2.70
N LYS A 42 9.77 -4.06 3.18
CA LYS A 42 9.85 -3.24 4.39
C LYS A 42 10.08 -1.80 3.99
N GLY A 43 9.24 -0.91 4.47
CA GLY A 43 9.37 0.54 4.33
C GLY A 43 9.80 1.21 5.63
N TYR A 44 9.92 2.53 5.56
CA TYR A 44 10.28 3.35 6.71
C TYR A 44 9.19 3.39 7.79
N ARG A 45 7.91 3.37 7.39
CA ARG A 45 6.73 3.47 8.29
C ARG A 45 5.88 2.21 8.38
N GLY A 46 6.18 1.18 7.60
CA GLY A 46 5.36 -0.03 7.58
C GLY A 46 5.99 -1.15 6.78
N VAL A 47 5.38 -2.32 6.89
CA VAL A 47 5.68 -3.52 6.10
C VAL A 47 4.52 -3.76 5.16
N VAL A 48 4.82 -4.04 3.90
CA VAL A 48 3.84 -4.35 2.86
C VAL A 48 3.83 -5.85 2.62
N PHE A 49 2.63 -6.41 2.57
CA PHE A 49 2.34 -7.79 2.23
C PHE A 49 1.41 -7.82 1.02
N LYS A 50 1.44 -8.92 0.27
CA LYS A 50 0.44 -9.26 -0.72
C LYS A 50 -0.50 -10.27 -0.12
N GLY A 51 -1.80 -10.09 -0.33
CA GLY A 51 -2.83 -11.05 0.09
C GLY A 51 -3.94 -11.13 -0.95
N LYS A 52 -5.06 -11.74 -0.56
CA LYS A 52 -6.28 -11.80 -1.36
C LYS A 52 -7.49 -11.45 -0.51
N LEU A 53 -8.42 -10.68 -1.08
CA LEU A 53 -9.77 -10.50 -0.57
C LEU A 53 -10.71 -11.26 -1.51
N GLY A 54 -11.09 -12.48 -1.11
CA GLY A 54 -11.74 -13.43 -2.02
C GLY A 54 -10.81 -13.81 -3.19
N LYS A 55 -11.17 -13.42 -4.42
CA LYS A 55 -10.34 -13.64 -5.62
C LYS A 55 -9.50 -12.41 -6.01
N VAL A 56 -9.68 -11.29 -5.33
CA VAL A 56 -9.02 -10.02 -5.69
C VAL A 56 -7.67 -9.93 -4.99
N PRO A 57 -6.55 -9.75 -5.71
CA PRO A 57 -5.26 -9.49 -5.07
C PRO A 57 -5.25 -8.12 -4.39
N VAL A 58 -4.70 -8.06 -3.18
CA VAL A 58 -4.63 -6.84 -2.36
C VAL A 58 -3.22 -6.62 -1.82
N ALA A 59 -2.88 -5.35 -1.62
CA ALA A 59 -1.76 -4.95 -0.78
C ALA A 59 -2.24 -4.74 0.66
N VAL A 60 -1.51 -5.28 1.63
CA VAL A 60 -1.76 -5.09 3.05
C VAL A 60 -0.58 -4.35 3.63
N LYS A 61 -0.82 -3.14 4.15
CA LYS A 61 0.18 -2.33 4.81
C LYS A 61 -0.03 -2.39 6.32
N VAL A 62 0.99 -2.81 7.05
CA VAL A 62 0.98 -2.86 8.51
C VAL A 62 2.03 -1.87 9.01
N PRO A 63 1.69 -0.93 9.92
CA PRO A 63 2.68 -0.03 10.52
C PRO A 63 3.79 -0.80 11.21
N ARG A 64 4.99 -0.22 11.26
CA ARG A 64 6.04 -0.81 12.09
C ARG A 64 5.66 -0.69 13.56
N SER A 65 6.06 -1.66 14.38
CA SER A 65 5.82 -1.67 15.82
C SER A 65 6.49 -0.50 16.56
N ASP A 66 7.53 0.09 15.97
CA ASP A 66 8.24 1.28 16.46
C ASP A 66 7.76 2.60 15.83
N SER A 67 6.70 2.54 14.99
CA SER A 67 6.07 3.71 14.37
C SER A 67 4.71 4.00 15.01
N GLY A 68 4.29 5.27 15.00
CA GLY A 68 2.97 5.67 15.49
C GLY A 68 1.84 5.08 14.65
N LYS A 69 0.75 4.63 15.29
CA LYS A 69 -0.41 4.07 14.59
C LYS A 69 -1.11 5.10 13.69
N ASP A 70 -1.09 6.37 14.09
CA ASP A 70 -1.72 7.49 13.40
C ASP A 70 -1.33 7.62 11.92
N PHE A 71 -0.20 7.04 11.50
CA PHE A 71 0.24 7.11 10.10
C PHE A 71 -0.64 6.29 9.15
N VAL A 72 -1.10 5.09 9.55
CA VAL A 72 -1.93 4.26 8.67
C VAL A 72 -3.37 4.75 8.63
N GLU A 73 -3.86 5.30 9.74
CA GLU A 73 -5.17 5.96 9.80
C GLU A 73 -5.19 7.18 8.88
N LYS A 74 -4.20 8.07 8.97
CA LYS A 74 -4.05 9.23 8.06
C LYS A 74 -3.94 8.81 6.60
N GLU A 75 -3.21 7.74 6.31
CA GLU A 75 -3.09 7.23 4.94
C GLU A 75 -4.43 6.70 4.42
N CYS A 76 -5.18 5.96 5.23
CA CYS A 76 -6.54 5.55 4.91
C CYS A 76 -7.45 6.76 4.64
N GLU A 77 -7.42 7.79 5.49
CA GLU A 77 -8.22 9.02 5.33
C GLU A 77 -7.91 9.72 4.00
N VAL A 78 -6.63 9.90 3.68
CA VAL A 78 -6.19 10.54 2.43
C VAL A 78 -6.64 9.72 1.21
N LEU A 79 -6.48 8.40 1.23
CA LEU A 79 -6.89 7.55 0.11
C LEU A 79 -8.41 7.55 -0.11
N ASN A 80 -9.20 7.50 0.97
CA ASN A 80 -10.65 7.60 0.89
C ASN A 80 -11.10 9.00 0.39
N LEU A 81 -10.43 10.06 0.82
CA LEU A 81 -10.67 11.42 0.34
C LEU A 81 -10.43 11.51 -1.18
N LEU A 82 -9.30 10.97 -1.66
CA LEU A 82 -8.98 10.92 -3.09
C LEU A 82 -10.01 10.12 -3.87
N GLN A 83 -10.41 8.95 -3.37
CA GLN A 83 -11.43 8.12 -4.00
C GLN A 83 -12.79 8.86 -4.09
N GLY A 84 -13.19 9.57 -3.04
CA GLY A 84 -14.42 10.35 -3.02
C GLY A 84 -14.38 11.58 -3.95
N ARG A 85 -13.25 12.27 -4.04
CA ARG A 85 -13.10 13.48 -4.88
C ARG A 85 -12.88 13.19 -6.36
N LEU A 86 -12.15 12.12 -6.67
CA LEU A 86 -11.67 11.83 -8.04
C LEU A 86 -12.40 10.66 -8.70
N GLY A 87 -13.05 9.79 -7.92
CA GLY A 87 -13.80 8.65 -8.43
C GLY A 87 -12.97 7.77 -9.35
N SER A 88 -13.43 7.57 -10.59
CA SER A 88 -12.74 6.76 -11.60
C SER A 88 -11.41 7.35 -12.07
N LYS A 89 -11.15 8.63 -11.83
CA LYS A 89 -9.90 9.31 -12.17
C LYS A 89 -8.86 9.26 -11.04
N ASN A 90 -9.15 8.58 -9.93
CA ASN A 90 -8.22 8.50 -8.80
C ASN A 90 -6.90 7.80 -9.25
N PRO A 91 -5.74 8.47 -9.13
CA PRO A 91 -4.45 7.83 -9.38
C PRO A 91 -4.02 6.89 -8.25
N ALA A 92 -4.51 7.11 -7.03
CA ALA A 92 -4.10 6.34 -5.86
C ALA A 92 -4.80 4.96 -5.77
N PRO A 93 -4.20 3.99 -5.06
CA PRO A 93 -4.81 2.68 -4.81
C PRO A 93 -6.20 2.81 -4.16
N LYS A 94 -7.16 1.99 -4.61
CA LYS A 94 -8.48 1.91 -3.96
C LYS A 94 -8.36 1.28 -2.58
N VAL A 95 -9.09 1.83 -1.62
CA VAL A 95 -9.18 1.27 -0.26
C VAL A 95 -10.24 0.18 -0.23
N TYR A 96 -9.90 -0.97 0.37
CA TYR A 96 -10.87 -2.02 0.66
C TYR A 96 -11.24 -2.06 2.15
N LYS A 97 -10.26 -1.94 3.04
CA LYS A 97 -10.45 -1.99 4.49
C LYS A 97 -9.45 -1.08 5.19
N CYS A 98 -9.91 -0.41 6.24
CA CYS A 98 -9.04 0.32 7.17
C CYS A 98 -9.25 -0.22 8.57
N GLY A 99 -8.15 -0.66 9.18
CA GLY A 99 -8.08 -0.95 10.60
C GLY A 99 -7.15 0.04 11.31
N GLU A 100 -7.17 0.02 12.63
CA GLU A 100 -6.28 0.82 13.48
C GLU A 100 -4.78 0.47 13.30
N ASP A 101 -4.51 -0.74 12.82
CA ASP A 101 -3.19 -1.35 12.73
C ASP A 101 -2.89 -1.96 11.36
N PHE A 102 -3.76 -1.76 10.37
CA PHE A 102 -3.52 -2.17 9.00
C PHE A 102 -4.35 -1.37 7.99
N LEU A 103 -3.88 -1.35 6.74
CA LEU A 103 -4.61 -0.87 5.58
C LEU A 103 -4.62 -1.95 4.51
N VAL A 104 -5.80 -2.30 4.00
CA VAL A 104 -5.97 -3.19 2.84
C VAL A 104 -6.40 -2.35 1.65
N MET A 105 -5.60 -2.38 0.59
CA MET A 105 -5.79 -1.57 -0.60
C MET A 105 -5.52 -2.37 -1.88
N GLU A 106 -5.83 -1.76 -3.02
CA GLU A 106 -5.56 -2.29 -4.36
C GLU A 106 -4.10 -2.75 -4.51
N TRP A 107 -3.92 -3.97 -5.02
CA TRP A 107 -2.61 -4.43 -5.47
C TRP A 107 -2.32 -3.82 -6.84
N ILE A 108 -1.41 -2.84 -6.88
CA ILE A 108 -0.94 -2.25 -8.12
C ILE A 108 0.16 -3.13 -8.71
N GLU A 109 -0.15 -3.80 -9.81
CA GLU A 109 0.83 -4.55 -10.60
C GLU A 109 1.51 -3.59 -11.58
N GLY A 110 2.48 -2.85 -11.05
CA GLY A 110 3.19 -1.82 -11.82
C GLY A 110 4.71 -1.91 -11.71
N ILE A 111 5.37 -1.12 -12.55
CA ILE A 111 6.83 -0.97 -12.57
C ILE A 111 7.24 0.43 -12.10
N PRO A 112 8.43 0.59 -11.48
CA PRO A 112 8.91 1.90 -11.05
C PRO A 112 9.05 2.89 -12.21
N PHE A 113 8.92 4.19 -11.92
CA PHE A 113 8.97 5.28 -12.90
C PHE A 113 10.17 5.20 -13.87
N GLU A 114 11.40 4.96 -13.37
CA GLU A 114 12.60 4.90 -14.23
C GLU A 114 12.50 3.78 -15.27
N ARG A 115 12.01 2.61 -14.85
CA ARG A 115 11.81 1.47 -15.73
C ARG A 115 10.71 1.77 -16.75
N ALA A 116 9.61 2.36 -16.30
CA ALA A 116 8.53 2.79 -17.19
C ALA A 116 9.04 3.80 -18.23
N LEU A 117 9.81 4.81 -17.81
CA LEU A 117 10.38 5.81 -18.71
C LEU A 117 11.26 5.17 -19.79
N ARG A 118 12.04 4.16 -19.43
CA ARG A 118 12.90 3.40 -20.36
C ARG A 118 12.10 2.58 -21.36
N GLU A 119 11.04 1.90 -20.91
CA GLU A 119 10.24 1.00 -21.75
C GLU A 119 9.22 1.75 -22.62
N PHE A 120 8.68 2.86 -22.14
CA PHE A 120 7.54 3.55 -22.74
C PHE A 120 7.84 4.98 -23.20
N GLY A 121 9.01 5.54 -22.84
CA GLY A 121 9.45 6.87 -23.27
C GLY A 121 8.75 8.02 -22.56
N SER A 122 8.85 9.22 -23.13
CA SER A 122 8.41 10.48 -22.50
C SER A 122 6.92 10.56 -22.18
N LYS A 123 6.07 9.72 -22.77
CA LYS A 123 4.62 9.65 -22.43
C LYS A 123 4.38 9.34 -20.95
N VAL A 124 5.32 8.63 -20.32
CA VAL A 124 5.30 8.31 -18.88
C VAL A 124 5.38 9.58 -18.02
N ILE A 125 6.13 10.58 -18.46
CA ILE A 125 6.24 11.87 -17.77
C ILE A 125 4.88 12.57 -17.75
N LEU A 126 4.16 12.59 -18.89
CA LEU A 126 2.82 13.16 -18.97
C LEU A 126 1.85 12.46 -18.02
N LYS A 127 1.89 11.12 -17.95
CA LYS A 127 1.06 10.34 -17.01
C LYS A 127 1.36 10.64 -15.54
N ALA A 128 2.63 10.81 -15.18
CA ALA A 128 3.01 11.21 -13.84
C ALA A 128 2.50 12.63 -13.51
N LEU A 129 2.63 13.58 -14.45
CA LEU A 129 2.13 14.95 -14.29
C LEU A 129 0.59 15.00 -14.18
N GLU A 130 -0.12 14.20 -14.97
CA GLU A 130 -1.59 14.04 -14.86
C GLU A 130 -1.97 13.60 -13.44
N SER A 131 -1.25 12.63 -12.88
CA SER A 131 -1.52 12.09 -11.54
C SER A 131 -1.26 13.13 -10.45
N VAL A 132 -0.15 13.87 -10.53
CA VAL A 132 0.14 14.98 -9.60
C VAL A 132 -0.92 16.08 -9.72
N TYR A 133 -1.30 16.46 -10.94
CA TYR A 133 -2.38 17.44 -11.15
C TYR A 133 -3.70 17.02 -10.50
N LEU A 134 -4.04 15.73 -10.56
CA LEU A 134 -5.25 15.20 -9.92
C LEU A 134 -5.16 15.28 -8.39
N LEU A 135 -4.00 15.00 -7.80
CA LEU A 135 -3.76 15.18 -6.36
C LEU A 135 -3.92 16.65 -5.95
N ASP A 136 -3.33 17.58 -6.71
CA ASP A 136 -3.45 19.02 -6.47
C ASP A 136 -4.90 19.50 -6.55
N ARG A 137 -5.64 19.04 -7.57
CA ARG A 137 -7.07 19.30 -7.74
C ARG A 137 -7.92 18.75 -6.60
N ALA A 138 -7.49 17.64 -6.01
CA ALA A 138 -8.09 17.08 -4.82
C ALA A 138 -7.59 17.72 -3.52
N GLY A 139 -6.71 18.73 -3.57
CA GLY A 139 -6.17 19.42 -2.41
C GLY A 139 -5.29 18.53 -1.53
N VAL A 140 -4.64 17.52 -2.12
CA VAL A 140 -3.77 16.57 -1.41
C VAL A 140 -2.33 16.81 -1.85
N GLU A 141 -1.49 17.21 -0.91
CA GLU A 141 -0.04 17.28 -1.12
C GLU A 141 0.60 15.95 -0.72
N HIS A 142 1.22 15.24 -1.67
CA HIS A 142 1.83 13.93 -1.40
C HIS A 142 3.13 14.01 -0.56
N SER A 143 3.81 15.17 -0.57
CA SER A 143 5.08 15.51 0.15
C SER A 143 6.33 14.64 -0.12
N GLU A 144 6.14 13.39 -0.60
CA GLU A 144 7.18 12.36 -0.78
C GLU A 144 7.46 12.02 -2.26
N ILE A 145 6.88 12.77 -3.22
CA ILE A 145 7.25 12.66 -4.64
C ILE A 145 8.61 13.34 -4.85
N LYS A 146 9.65 12.72 -4.28
CA LYS A 146 11.05 13.15 -4.28
C LYS A 146 11.90 11.97 -4.74
N GLY A 147 11.67 11.52 -5.97
CA GLY A 147 12.36 10.39 -6.59
C GLY A 147 11.42 9.30 -7.09
N GLU A 148 12.00 8.24 -7.62
CA GLU A 148 11.31 7.21 -8.42
C GLU A 148 10.52 6.16 -7.61
N LYS A 149 10.84 5.99 -6.32
CA LYS A 149 10.35 4.85 -5.51
C LYS A 149 8.86 4.94 -5.14
N HIS A 150 8.26 6.12 -5.30
CA HIS A 150 6.89 6.39 -4.89
C HIS A 150 5.90 6.35 -6.04
N LEU A 151 6.36 6.09 -7.27
CA LEU A 151 5.56 6.08 -8.49
C LEU A 151 5.61 4.70 -9.14
N LEU A 152 4.43 4.07 -9.26
CA LEU A 152 4.27 2.77 -9.93
C LEU A 152 3.39 2.94 -11.17
N PHE A 153 3.92 2.58 -12.32
CA PHE A 153 3.19 2.60 -13.58
C PHE A 153 2.56 1.24 -13.85
N ASP A 154 1.23 1.16 -13.93
CA ASP A 154 0.50 -0.08 -14.20
C ASP A 154 0.24 -0.36 -15.70
N GLY A 155 0.70 0.54 -16.57
CA GLY A 155 0.46 0.49 -18.02
C GLY A 155 -0.55 1.53 -18.50
N ASP A 156 -1.35 2.11 -17.60
CA ASP A 156 -2.34 3.15 -17.91
C ASP A 156 -2.11 4.43 -17.06
N ARG A 157 -1.90 4.27 -15.75
CA ARG A 157 -1.78 5.37 -14.78
C ARG A 157 -0.60 5.21 -13.81
N PHE A 158 -0.34 6.28 -13.06
CA PHE A 158 0.54 6.35 -11.90
C PHE A 158 -0.27 6.54 -10.62
#